data_AF-A0A850SCW9-F1
#
_entry.id   AF-A0A850SCW9-F1
#
_cell.length_a   1.000
_cell.length_b   1.000
_cell.length_c   1.000
_cell.angle_alpha   90.00
_cell.angle_beta   90.00
_cell.angle_gamma   90.00
#
_symmetry.space_group_name_H-M   'P 1'
#
loop_
_entity.id
_entity.type
_entity.pdbx_description
1 polymer ?
#
loop_
_entity_poly.entity_id
_entity_poly.type
_entity_poly.pdbx_seq_one_letter_code
_entity_poly.pdbx_strand_id
1 'polypeptide(L)'
;MYRRYTLDEVKRKIVDALQNAGTGLSGIELADKTGLNRMTITKYLDVMHAIGLVKKKKVGTVNVWFLETGVADIEFPVNYNQVQQKMLDFALAGEEEQARRLLVSVLNSNVDQVKVLTDVILPAAKTVSELYSRGRIGKTERIHLSEVLAELVDLVKFNARPAEPKMNAHVICVAGTDDMVHLAKSAAVAFQVLGWDSQYVGSIEQDMDPFFDIDFQRYLSRVWGNRRGLLLVCILSSGEGPMRLLASTTRSMKGRLKGELRLAIVATPELQQAGEEGADLVVTDLQQVIDWAERQYVSVAS
;
A
#
# COMPACT_ATOMS: atom_id res chain seq x y z
N MET A 1 19.66 -17.50 -31.97
CA MET A 1 19.64 -16.21 -31.25
C MET A 1 18.53 -16.29 -30.21
N TYR A 2 18.84 -16.53 -28.93
CA TYR A 2 17.80 -16.63 -27.89
C TYR A 2 17.23 -15.25 -27.61
N ARG A 3 16.03 -14.96 -28.13
CA ARG A 3 15.29 -13.75 -27.76
C ARG A 3 14.86 -13.88 -26.30
N ARG A 4 15.45 -13.07 -25.43
CA ARG A 4 15.17 -13.07 -23.99
C ARG A 4 13.89 -12.27 -23.77
N TYR A 5 12.74 -12.94 -23.72
CA TYR A 5 11.48 -12.29 -23.41
C TYR A 5 11.44 -11.89 -21.93
N THR A 6 10.87 -10.72 -21.63
CA THR A 6 10.60 -10.33 -20.24
C THR A 6 9.34 -11.03 -19.72
N LEU A 7 9.20 -11.14 -18.40
CA LEU A 7 7.99 -11.70 -17.80
C LEU A 7 6.75 -10.92 -18.20
N ASP A 8 6.84 -9.59 -18.23
CA ASP A 8 5.72 -8.72 -18.59
C ASP A 8 5.32 -8.86 -20.07
N GLU A 9 6.30 -9.00 -20.98
CA GLU A 9 6.02 -9.23 -22.41
C GLU A 9 5.24 -10.52 -22.67
N VAL A 10 5.66 -11.63 -22.04
CA VAL A 10 4.98 -12.92 -22.22
C VAL A 10 3.63 -12.92 -21.51
N LYS A 11 3.56 -12.37 -20.30
CA LYS A 11 2.32 -12.21 -19.53
C LYS A 11 1.28 -11.45 -20.35
N ARG A 12 1.63 -10.29 -20.92
CA ARG A 12 0.72 -9.47 -21.72
C ARG A 12 0.15 -10.25 -22.91
N LYS A 13 1.02 -10.90 -23.69
CA LYS A 13 0.59 -11.71 -24.84
C LYS A 13 -0.37 -12.84 -24.45
N ILE A 14 -0.11 -13.53 -23.33
CA ILE A 14 -0.99 -14.60 -22.84
C ILE A 14 -2.33 -14.03 -22.37
N VAL A 15 -2.31 -12.92 -21.62
CA VAL A 15 -3.54 -12.25 -21.15
C VAL A 15 -4.39 -11.82 -22.34
N ASP A 16 -3.82 -11.10 -23.32
CA ASP A 16 -4.54 -10.64 -24.51
C ASP A 16 -5.15 -11.82 -25.30
N ALA A 17 -4.43 -12.94 -25.41
CA ALA A 17 -4.91 -14.13 -26.11
C ALA A 17 -6.09 -14.81 -25.38
N LEU A 18 -6.04 -14.86 -24.05
CA LEU A 18 -7.08 -15.46 -23.21
C LEU A 18 -8.30 -14.56 -23.03
N GLN A 19 -8.13 -13.24 -22.97
CA GLN A 19 -9.22 -12.27 -22.81
C GLN A 19 -10.21 -12.36 -23.98
N ASN A 20 -9.68 -12.60 -25.18
CA ASN A 20 -10.48 -12.82 -26.39
C ASN A 20 -11.04 -14.25 -26.53
N ALA A 21 -10.82 -15.13 -25.55
CA ALA A 21 -11.18 -16.54 -25.60
C ALA A 21 -11.93 -16.94 -24.32
N GLY A 22 -13.22 -16.61 -24.24
CA GLY A 22 -14.08 -16.91 -23.09
C GLY A 22 -14.17 -18.39 -22.69
N THR A 23 -13.80 -19.31 -23.58
CA THR A 23 -13.74 -20.76 -23.33
C THR A 23 -12.37 -21.26 -22.84
N GLY A 24 -11.40 -20.36 -22.67
CA GLY A 24 -10.00 -20.70 -22.40
C GLY A 24 -9.26 -21.23 -23.62
N LEU A 25 -7.94 -21.32 -23.52
CA LEU A 25 -7.05 -21.81 -24.57
C LEU A 25 -6.07 -22.86 -24.04
N SER A 26 -5.74 -23.84 -24.86
CA SER A 26 -4.67 -24.79 -24.58
C SER A 26 -3.29 -24.15 -24.74
N GLY A 27 -2.26 -24.79 -24.18
CA GLY A 27 -0.88 -24.33 -24.36
C GLY A 27 -0.39 -24.36 -25.82
N ILE A 28 -1.04 -25.12 -26.69
CA ILE A 28 -0.75 -25.13 -28.14
C ILE A 28 -1.38 -23.91 -28.80
N GLU A 29 -2.68 -23.69 -28.58
CA GLU A 29 -3.40 -22.55 -29.14
C GLU A 29 -2.81 -21.21 -28.66
N LEU A 30 -2.33 -21.15 -27.41
CA LEU A 30 -1.62 -19.98 -26.89
C LEU A 30 -0.26 -19.78 -27.58
N ALA A 31 0.48 -20.84 -27.87
CA ALA A 31 1.73 -20.73 -28.62
C ALA A 31 1.49 -20.16 -30.02
N ASP A 32 0.45 -20.65 -30.69
CA ASP A 32 0.06 -20.22 -32.03
C ASP A 32 -0.40 -18.76 -32.05
N LYS A 33 -1.31 -18.37 -31.12
CA LYS A 33 -1.82 -16.99 -31.05
C LYS A 33 -0.77 -15.95 -30.65
N THR A 34 0.16 -16.32 -29.77
CA THR A 34 1.16 -15.37 -29.24
C THR A 34 2.46 -15.32 -30.07
N GLY A 35 2.65 -16.31 -30.95
CA GLY A 35 3.89 -16.54 -31.69
C GLY A 35 5.07 -16.93 -30.80
N LEU A 36 4.82 -17.45 -29.60
CA LEU A 36 5.84 -17.85 -28.63
C LEU A 36 6.01 -19.37 -28.62
N ASN A 37 7.22 -19.83 -28.31
CA ASN A 37 7.50 -21.26 -28.20
C ASN A 37 6.62 -21.89 -27.09
N ARG A 38 6.02 -23.05 -27.37
CA ARG A 38 5.16 -23.81 -26.44
C ARG A 38 5.81 -24.07 -25.07
N MET A 39 7.12 -24.34 -25.01
CA MET A 39 7.86 -24.53 -23.76
C MET A 39 7.93 -23.22 -22.95
N THR A 40 8.12 -22.09 -23.63
CA THR A 40 8.06 -20.76 -23.02
C THR A 40 6.65 -20.53 -22.46
N ILE A 41 5.61 -20.71 -23.27
CA ILE A 41 4.22 -20.57 -22.84
C ILE A 41 3.91 -21.42 -21.61
N THR A 42 4.28 -22.71 -21.62
CA THR A 42 4.00 -23.61 -20.48
C THR A 42 4.69 -23.12 -19.21
N LYS A 43 5.97 -22.75 -19.30
CA LYS A 43 6.73 -22.21 -18.15
C LYS A 43 6.06 -20.96 -17.57
N TYR A 44 5.66 -20.03 -18.42
CA TYR A 44 5.03 -18.79 -17.96
C TYR A 44 3.60 -19.01 -17.46
N LEU A 45 2.84 -19.94 -18.04
CA LEU A 45 1.51 -20.32 -17.53
C LEU A 45 1.59 -20.95 -16.14
N ASP A 46 2.57 -21.81 -15.88
CA ASP A 46 2.74 -22.39 -14.53
C ASP A 46 3.11 -21.30 -13.50
N VAL A 47 3.94 -20.32 -13.87
CA VAL A 47 4.20 -19.14 -13.04
C VAL A 47 2.93 -18.34 -12.81
N MET A 48 2.21 -17.98 -13.88
CA MET A 48 0.97 -17.22 -13.84
C MET A 48 -0.13 -17.92 -13.02
N HIS A 49 -0.15 -19.26 -13.03
CA HIS A 49 -1.04 -20.07 -12.20
C HIS A 49 -0.68 -19.96 -10.72
N ALA A 50 0.60 -20.06 -10.39
CA ALA A 50 1.08 -19.95 -9.03
C ALA A 50 0.77 -18.58 -8.41
N ILE A 51 0.78 -17.51 -9.23
CA ILE A 51 0.43 -16.15 -8.80
C ILE A 51 -1.05 -15.80 -8.98
N GLY A 52 -1.90 -16.77 -9.32
CA GLY A 52 -3.37 -16.59 -9.38
C GLY A 52 -3.89 -15.77 -10.55
N LEU A 53 -3.12 -15.58 -11.63
CA LEU A 53 -3.56 -14.86 -12.82
C LEU A 53 -4.36 -15.73 -13.80
N VAL A 54 -4.07 -17.03 -13.82
CA VAL A 54 -4.74 -17.99 -14.71
C VAL A 54 -5.19 -19.22 -13.94
N LYS A 55 -6.34 -19.78 -14.32
CA LYS A 55 -6.78 -21.11 -13.89
C LYS A 55 -6.36 -22.16 -14.89
N LYS A 56 -6.05 -23.34 -14.37
CA LYS A 56 -5.79 -24.54 -15.15
C LYS A 56 -6.94 -25.52 -14.99
N LYS A 57 -7.56 -25.93 -16.10
CA LYS A 57 -8.52 -27.04 -16.12
C LYS A 57 -8.00 -28.14 -17.02
N LYS A 58 -7.99 -29.38 -16.52
CA LYS A 58 -7.66 -30.55 -17.33
C LYS A 58 -8.90 -30.99 -18.09
N VAL A 59 -8.80 -31.02 -19.42
CA VAL A 59 -9.87 -31.49 -20.32
C VAL A 59 -9.28 -32.61 -21.18
N GLY A 60 -9.61 -33.86 -20.84
CA GLY A 60 -8.98 -35.04 -21.43
C GLY A 60 -7.47 -35.07 -21.17
N THR A 61 -6.69 -35.07 -22.25
CA THR A 61 -5.21 -35.07 -22.22
C THR A 61 -4.59 -33.68 -22.25
N VAL A 62 -5.40 -32.62 -22.38
CA VAL A 62 -4.93 -31.24 -22.57
C VAL A 62 -5.26 -30.37 -21.36
N ASN A 63 -4.36 -29.44 -21.03
CA ASN A 63 -4.63 -28.38 -20.06
C ASN A 63 -5.18 -27.17 -20.81
N VAL A 64 -6.38 -26.74 -20.43
CA VAL A 64 -7.02 -25.51 -20.90
C VAL A 64 -6.85 -24.45 -19.82
N TRP A 65 -6.40 -23.28 -20.25
CA TRP A 65 -6.06 -22.15 -19.39
C TRP A 65 -7.11 -21.04 -19.54
N PHE A 66 -7.46 -20.40 -18.44
CA PHE A 66 -8.46 -19.34 -18.38
C PHE A 66 -7.86 -18.16 -17.62
N LEU A 67 -8.26 -16.94 -17.94
CA LEU A 67 -8.02 -15.82 -17.02
C LEU A 67 -8.84 -16.00 -15.75
N GLU A 68 -8.24 -15.67 -14.62
CA GLU A 68 -8.97 -15.57 -13.37
C GLU A 68 -10.03 -14.46 -13.48
N THR A 69 -11.28 -14.77 -13.09
CA THR A 69 -12.37 -13.79 -13.01
C THR A 69 -11.98 -12.64 -12.06
N GLY A 70 -12.11 -11.40 -12.52
CA GLY A 70 -11.64 -10.19 -11.82
C GLY A 70 -10.28 -9.66 -12.28
N VAL A 71 -9.46 -10.49 -12.95
CA VAL A 71 -8.18 -10.08 -13.59
C VAL A 71 -8.35 -9.79 -15.08
N ALA A 72 -9.43 -10.29 -15.68
CA ALA A 72 -9.63 -10.32 -17.12
C ALA A 72 -9.78 -8.95 -17.80
N ASP A 73 -9.95 -7.85 -17.07
CA ASP A 73 -10.04 -6.50 -17.66
C ASP A 73 -9.18 -5.46 -16.93
N ILE A 74 -7.98 -5.83 -16.49
CA ILE A 74 -6.95 -4.86 -16.15
C ILE A 74 -6.17 -4.55 -17.42
N GLU A 75 -6.37 -3.36 -17.98
CA GLU A 75 -5.56 -2.91 -19.11
C GLU A 75 -4.10 -2.72 -18.68
N PHE A 76 -3.17 -3.11 -19.55
CA PHE A 76 -1.75 -2.84 -19.39
C PHE A 76 -1.35 -1.68 -20.32
N PRO A 77 -0.65 -0.63 -19.86
CA PRO A 77 -0.17 -0.39 -18.50
C PRO A 77 -1.31 -0.19 -17.49
N VAL A 78 -1.08 -0.59 -16.24
CA VAL A 78 -2.12 -0.61 -15.19
C VAL A 78 -2.74 0.78 -15.04
N ASN A 79 -4.06 0.84 -15.21
CA ASN A 79 -4.85 2.04 -14.92
C ASN A 79 -5.30 2.02 -13.46
N TYR A 80 -4.62 2.79 -12.61
CA TYR A 80 -4.90 2.84 -11.17
C TYR A 80 -6.35 3.24 -10.85
N ASN A 81 -6.96 4.15 -11.62
CA ASN A 81 -8.37 4.53 -11.42
C ASN A 81 -9.31 3.35 -11.69
N GLN A 82 -9.06 2.57 -12.75
CA GLN A 82 -9.87 1.39 -13.05
C GLN A 82 -9.72 0.32 -11.97
N VAL A 83 -8.50 0.11 -11.47
CA VAL A 83 -8.23 -0.82 -10.36
C VAL A 83 -8.98 -0.36 -9.10
N GLN A 84 -8.92 0.92 -8.78
CA GLN A 84 -9.62 1.51 -7.64
C GLN A 84 -11.13 1.28 -7.71
N GLN A 85 -11.75 1.56 -8.86
CA GLN A 85 -13.18 1.37 -9.06
C GLN A 85 -13.58 -0.09 -8.89
N LYS A 86 -12.90 -1.01 -9.58
CA LYS A 86 -13.19 -2.45 -9.48
C LYS A 86 -12.98 -3.00 -8.07
N MET A 87 -11.91 -2.59 -7.41
CA MET A 87 -11.62 -3.00 -6.04
C MET A 87 -12.74 -2.56 -5.09
N LEU A 88 -13.21 -1.32 -5.24
CA LEU A 88 -14.30 -0.78 -4.45
C LEU A 88 -15.63 -1.50 -4.76
N ASP A 89 -15.93 -1.76 -6.03
CA ASP A 89 -17.14 -2.50 -6.43
C ASP A 89 -17.16 -3.90 -5.80
N PHE A 90 -16.04 -4.63 -5.83
CA PHE A 90 -15.93 -5.92 -5.16
C PHE A 90 -16.10 -5.81 -3.65
N ALA A 91 -15.45 -4.84 -3.00
CA ALA A 91 -15.57 -4.64 -1.56
C ALA A 91 -17.01 -4.32 -1.15
N LEU A 92 -17.70 -3.44 -1.89
CA LEU A 92 -19.10 -3.08 -1.62
C LEU A 92 -20.09 -4.22 -1.91
N ALA A 93 -19.76 -5.12 -2.83
CA ALA A 93 -20.55 -6.31 -3.12
C ALA A 93 -20.33 -7.46 -2.10
N GLY A 94 -19.40 -7.31 -1.16
CA GLY A 94 -18.97 -8.40 -0.25
C GLY A 94 -18.12 -9.47 -0.94
N GLU A 95 -17.57 -9.16 -2.11
CA GLU A 95 -16.71 -10.02 -2.92
C GLU A 95 -15.22 -9.82 -2.57
N GLU A 96 -14.87 -9.94 -1.29
CA GLU A 96 -13.53 -9.63 -0.78
C GLU A 96 -12.41 -10.43 -1.46
N GLU A 97 -12.68 -11.72 -1.76
CA GLU A 97 -11.72 -12.59 -2.44
C GLU A 97 -11.36 -12.06 -3.84
N GLN A 98 -12.30 -11.42 -4.52
CA GLN A 98 -12.11 -10.81 -5.82
C GLN A 98 -11.29 -9.52 -5.69
N ALA A 99 -11.55 -8.71 -4.66
CA ALA A 99 -10.72 -7.55 -4.35
C ALA A 99 -9.26 -7.95 -4.04
N ARG A 100 -9.06 -9.01 -3.22
CA ARG A 100 -7.73 -9.56 -2.90
C ARG A 100 -7.02 -10.04 -4.17
N ARG A 101 -7.68 -10.84 -5.01
CA ARG A 101 -7.10 -11.35 -6.28
C ARG A 101 -6.76 -10.24 -7.26
N LEU A 102 -7.63 -9.25 -7.39
CA LEU A 102 -7.39 -8.08 -8.23
C LEU A 102 -6.08 -7.40 -7.80
N LEU A 103 -5.92 -7.15 -6.51
CA LEU A 103 -4.73 -6.48 -5.99
C LEU A 103 -3.46 -7.33 -6.14
N VAL A 104 -3.52 -8.65 -5.87
CA VAL A 104 -2.39 -9.57 -6.12
C VAL A 104 -1.99 -9.56 -7.59
N SER A 105 -2.95 -9.55 -8.51
CA SER A 105 -2.69 -9.49 -9.96
C SER A 105 -1.95 -8.20 -10.35
N VAL A 106 -2.39 -7.07 -9.80
CA VAL A 106 -1.77 -5.75 -10.00
C VAL A 106 -0.34 -5.74 -9.46
N LEU A 107 -0.13 -6.21 -8.22
CA LEU A 107 1.19 -6.26 -7.57
C LEU A 107 2.17 -7.21 -8.26
N ASN A 108 1.67 -8.24 -8.94
CA ASN A 108 2.47 -9.13 -9.79
C ASN A 108 2.74 -8.57 -11.18
N SER A 109 2.36 -7.33 -11.44
CA SER A 109 2.75 -6.57 -12.62
C SER A 109 3.87 -5.61 -12.23
N ASN A 110 4.65 -5.12 -13.20
CA ASN A 110 5.65 -4.09 -12.92
C ASN A 110 5.00 -2.73 -12.64
N VAL A 111 4.43 -2.58 -11.45
CA VAL A 111 3.73 -1.37 -10.98
C VAL A 111 4.50 -0.69 -9.84
N ASP A 112 4.31 0.61 -9.73
CA ASP A 112 4.72 1.35 -8.55
C ASP A 112 3.78 1.01 -7.38
N GLN A 113 4.32 0.37 -6.36
CA GLN A 113 3.58 -0.08 -5.17
C GLN A 113 3.19 1.08 -4.25
N VAL A 114 3.93 2.20 -4.28
CA VAL A 114 3.52 3.42 -3.57
C VAL A 114 2.27 3.98 -4.24
N LYS A 115 2.20 3.99 -5.57
CA LYS A 115 0.98 4.37 -6.30
C LYS A 115 -0.21 3.46 -6.05
N VAL A 116 0.00 2.16 -5.82
CA VAL A 116 -1.09 1.28 -5.40
C VAL A 116 -1.67 1.74 -4.05
N LEU A 117 -0.84 2.21 -3.12
CA LEU A 117 -1.33 2.78 -1.86
C LEU A 117 -2.02 4.13 -2.09
N THR A 118 -1.37 5.07 -2.78
CA THR A 118 -1.84 6.46 -2.91
C THR A 118 -2.99 6.66 -3.89
N ASP A 119 -3.06 5.86 -4.95
CA ASP A 119 -3.98 6.08 -6.07
C ASP A 119 -5.10 5.02 -6.13
N VAL A 120 -5.00 3.94 -5.34
CA VAL A 120 -6.00 2.87 -5.30
C VAL A 120 -6.60 2.71 -3.90
N ILE A 121 -5.78 2.37 -2.91
CA ILE A 121 -6.27 2.02 -1.57
C ILE A 121 -6.77 3.26 -0.81
N LEU A 122 -5.96 4.32 -0.73
CA LEU A 122 -6.33 5.53 0.00
C LEU A 122 -7.58 6.23 -0.58
N PRO A 123 -7.73 6.37 -1.91
CA PRO A 123 -8.95 6.91 -2.49
C PRO A 123 -10.17 6.02 -2.20
N ALA A 124 -10.03 4.69 -2.23
CA ALA A 124 -11.13 3.79 -1.85
C ALA A 124 -11.54 3.95 -0.38
N ALA A 125 -10.57 4.08 0.54
CA ALA A 125 -10.84 4.38 1.95
C ALA A 125 -11.59 5.71 2.12
N LYS A 126 -11.19 6.74 1.37
CA LYS A 126 -11.91 8.02 1.34
C LYS A 126 -13.34 7.84 0.83
N THR A 127 -13.57 7.06 -0.22
CA THR A 127 -14.92 6.78 -0.73
C THR A 127 -15.78 6.07 0.31
N VAL A 128 -15.24 5.09 1.04
CA VAL A 128 -15.97 4.41 2.14
C VAL A 128 -16.37 5.42 3.23
N SER A 129 -15.46 6.29 3.64
CA SER A 129 -15.74 7.36 4.61
C SER A 129 -16.82 8.33 4.09
N GLU A 130 -16.76 8.72 2.81
CA GLU A 130 -17.76 9.58 2.19
C GLU A 130 -19.15 8.91 2.14
N LEU A 131 -19.23 7.63 1.77
CA LEU A 131 -20.48 6.87 1.76
C LEU A 131 -21.12 6.83 3.16
N TYR A 132 -20.30 6.62 4.19
CA TYR A 132 -20.77 6.64 5.57
C TYR A 132 -21.28 8.03 5.97
N SER A 133 -20.50 9.09 5.69
CA SER A 133 -20.89 10.47 6.01
C SER A 133 -22.21 10.90 5.36
N ARG A 134 -22.52 10.34 4.19
CA ARG A 134 -23.77 10.59 3.43
C ARG A 134 -24.91 9.66 3.84
N GLY A 135 -24.73 8.81 4.85
CA GLY A 135 -25.71 7.83 5.30
C GLY A 135 -26.06 6.74 4.29
N ARG A 136 -25.17 6.48 3.31
CA ARG A 136 -25.36 5.45 2.28
C ARG A 136 -25.00 4.04 2.77
N ILE A 137 -24.13 3.95 3.76
CA ILE A 137 -23.77 2.72 4.46
C ILE A 137 -23.87 2.94 5.97
N GLY A 138 -24.17 1.87 6.71
CA GLY A 138 -24.26 1.86 8.17
C GLY A 138 -22.90 1.74 8.86
N LYS A 139 -22.91 1.83 10.20
CA LYS A 139 -21.70 1.73 11.03
C LYS A 139 -21.01 0.36 10.88
N THR A 140 -21.78 -0.73 10.87
CA THR A 140 -21.23 -2.09 10.72
C THR A 140 -20.58 -2.29 9.36
N GLU A 141 -21.22 -1.81 8.28
CA GLU A 141 -20.65 -1.85 6.93
C GLU A 141 -19.36 -1.04 6.84
N ARG A 142 -19.32 0.16 7.43
CA ARG A 142 -18.10 0.97 7.50
C ARG A 142 -16.96 0.23 8.21
N ILE A 143 -17.23 -0.37 9.37
CA ILE A 143 -16.23 -1.13 10.13
C ILE A 143 -15.69 -2.28 9.27
N HIS A 144 -16.60 -3.08 8.70
CA HIS A 144 -16.21 -4.22 7.86
C HIS A 144 -15.38 -3.80 6.64
N LEU A 145 -15.82 -2.79 5.88
CA LEU A 145 -15.09 -2.29 4.72
C LEU A 145 -13.73 -1.70 5.10
N SER A 146 -13.63 -1.09 6.29
CA SER A 146 -12.36 -0.61 6.83
C SER A 146 -11.40 -1.79 7.06
N GLU A 147 -11.85 -2.87 7.69
CA GLU A 147 -11.03 -4.07 7.87
C GLU A 147 -10.57 -4.67 6.54
N VAL A 148 -11.47 -4.78 5.55
CA VAL A 148 -11.10 -5.25 4.19
C VAL A 148 -10.01 -4.36 3.58
N LEU A 149 -10.13 -3.04 3.68
CA LEU A 149 -9.10 -2.12 3.18
C LEU A 149 -7.78 -2.24 3.95
N ALA A 150 -7.82 -2.49 5.26
CA ALA A 150 -6.63 -2.73 6.07
C ALA A 150 -5.91 -4.03 5.66
N GLU A 151 -6.64 -5.10 5.35
CA GLU A 151 -6.08 -6.34 4.81
C GLU A 151 -5.43 -6.12 3.44
N LEU A 152 -6.04 -5.30 2.58
CA LEU A 152 -5.48 -4.98 1.27
C LEU A 152 -4.16 -4.20 1.40
N VAL A 153 -4.00 -3.33 2.41
CA VAL A 153 -2.70 -2.70 2.73
C VAL A 153 -1.67 -3.76 3.14
N ASP A 154 -2.05 -4.75 3.95
CA ASP A 154 -1.15 -5.84 4.33
C ASP A 154 -0.75 -6.68 3.11
N LEU A 155 -1.67 -6.89 2.17
CA LEU A 155 -1.36 -7.57 0.92
C LEU A 155 -0.29 -6.83 0.12
N VAL A 156 -0.34 -5.48 0.05
CA VAL A 156 0.74 -4.68 -0.53
C VAL A 156 2.05 -4.90 0.25
N LYS A 157 2.00 -4.83 1.58
CA LYS A 157 3.18 -5.01 2.45
C LYS A 157 3.89 -6.35 2.22
N PHE A 158 3.15 -7.44 2.14
CA PHE A 158 3.73 -8.79 2.00
C PHE A 158 4.14 -9.15 0.57
N ASN A 159 3.59 -8.44 -0.43
CA ASN A 159 4.01 -8.57 -1.83
C ASN A 159 4.96 -7.45 -2.26
N ALA A 160 5.37 -6.59 -1.33
CA ALA A 160 6.26 -5.47 -1.60
C ALA A 160 7.60 -5.97 -2.12
N ARG A 161 8.14 -5.27 -3.13
CA ARG A 161 9.52 -5.43 -3.57
C ARG A 161 10.25 -4.19 -3.07
N PRO A 162 10.73 -4.20 -1.80
CA PRO A 162 11.31 -3.01 -1.22
C PRO A 162 12.54 -2.57 -2.03
N ALA A 163 12.70 -1.26 -2.16
CA ALA A 163 13.93 -0.66 -2.65
C ALA A 163 15.11 -1.05 -1.75
N GLU A 164 16.33 -0.73 -2.20
CA GLU A 164 17.52 -0.96 -1.39
C GLU A 164 17.37 -0.33 0.01
N PRO A 165 17.72 -1.07 1.07
CA PRO A 165 17.57 -0.57 2.43
C PRO A 165 18.33 0.74 2.64
N LYS A 166 17.62 1.76 3.11
CA LYS A 166 18.20 3.04 3.50
C LYS A 166 18.87 2.87 4.86
N MET A 167 20.20 2.89 4.85
CA MET A 167 20.97 2.76 6.07
C MET A 167 20.60 3.89 7.03
N ASN A 168 20.35 3.54 8.30
CA ASN A 168 20.15 4.49 9.38
C ASN A 168 18.95 5.46 9.20
N ALA A 169 17.94 5.05 8.42
CA ALA A 169 16.70 5.78 8.21
C ALA A 169 15.53 4.98 8.80
N HIS A 170 14.91 5.52 9.85
CA HIS A 170 13.77 4.89 10.53
C HIS A 170 12.56 5.80 10.49
N VAL A 171 11.37 5.23 10.33
CA VAL A 171 10.12 5.98 10.37
C VAL A 171 9.06 5.28 11.21
N ILE A 172 8.43 6.05 12.09
CA ILE A 172 7.32 5.61 12.93
C ILE A 172 6.08 6.37 12.50
N CYS A 173 5.07 5.64 12.02
CA CYS A 173 3.78 6.20 11.62
C CYS A 173 2.73 5.92 12.71
N VAL A 174 2.05 6.96 13.17
CA VAL A 174 1.04 6.91 14.24
C VAL A 174 -0.23 7.59 13.75
N ALA A 175 -1.38 6.95 13.97
CA ALA A 175 -2.67 7.59 13.79
C ALA A 175 -3.07 8.28 15.10
N GLY A 176 -3.27 9.59 15.06
CA GLY A 176 -3.81 10.36 16.18
C GLY A 176 -5.30 10.09 16.38
N THR A 177 -6.01 9.75 15.31
CA THR A 177 -7.46 9.48 15.30
C THR A 177 -7.78 8.19 14.52
N ASP A 178 -8.87 7.52 14.89
CA ASP A 178 -9.29 6.22 14.34
C ASP A 178 -9.57 6.31 12.82
N ASP A 179 -10.06 7.45 12.33
CA ASP A 179 -10.30 7.70 10.91
C ASP A 179 -9.01 7.81 10.07
N MET A 180 -7.86 8.05 10.72
CA MET A 180 -6.56 8.18 10.06
C MET A 180 -5.76 6.87 10.03
N VAL A 181 -6.30 5.77 10.58
CA VAL A 181 -5.64 4.45 10.65
C VAL A 181 -5.18 3.95 9.28
N HIS A 182 -6.03 4.01 8.25
CA HIS A 182 -5.66 3.56 6.91
C HIS A 182 -4.53 4.39 6.31
N LEU A 183 -4.55 5.70 6.52
CA LEU A 183 -3.52 6.60 6.03
C LEU A 183 -2.19 6.32 6.73
N ALA A 184 -2.21 6.14 8.06
CA ALA A 184 -1.02 5.86 8.85
C ALA A 184 -0.41 4.50 8.52
N LYS A 185 -1.24 3.46 8.37
CA LYS A 185 -0.79 2.12 7.95
C LYS A 185 -0.20 2.16 6.54
N SER A 186 -0.87 2.84 5.60
CA SER A 186 -0.38 3.00 4.23
C SER A 186 0.92 3.79 4.17
N ALA A 187 1.08 4.81 5.00
CA ALA A 187 2.33 5.56 5.11
C ALA A 187 3.50 4.66 5.53
N ALA A 188 3.30 3.83 6.55
CA ALA A 188 4.33 2.89 6.99
C ALA A 188 4.71 1.90 5.88
N VAL A 189 3.73 1.32 5.18
CA VAL A 189 3.99 0.40 4.07
C VAL A 189 4.67 1.11 2.90
N ALA A 190 4.29 2.34 2.56
CA ALA A 190 4.92 3.12 1.51
C ALA A 190 6.40 3.38 1.83
N PHE A 191 6.72 3.77 3.07
CA PHE A 191 8.11 3.95 3.49
C PHE A 191 8.90 2.64 3.47
N GLN A 192 8.29 1.53 3.88
CA GLN A 192 8.92 0.21 3.79
C GLN A 192 9.23 -0.17 2.32
N VAL A 193 8.30 0.07 1.41
CA VAL A 193 8.50 -0.12 -0.05
C VAL A 193 9.67 0.74 -0.55
N LEU A 194 9.84 1.95 -0.02
CA LEU A 194 10.94 2.86 -0.35
C LEU A 194 12.26 2.55 0.37
N GLY A 195 12.34 1.42 1.08
CA GLY A 195 13.57 0.93 1.72
C GLY A 195 13.83 1.49 3.12
N TRP A 196 12.90 2.23 3.72
CA TRP A 196 13.03 2.68 5.11
C TRP A 196 12.74 1.55 6.09
N ASP A 197 13.39 1.58 7.27
CA ASP A 197 12.95 0.77 8.41
C ASP A 197 11.70 1.43 9.00
N SER A 198 10.52 0.88 8.70
CA SER A 198 9.24 1.51 9.02
C SER A 198 8.42 0.71 10.03
N GLN A 199 7.77 1.42 10.96
CA GLN A 199 6.84 0.86 11.92
C GLN A 199 5.51 1.62 11.92
N TYR A 200 4.41 0.86 11.99
CA TYR A 200 3.08 1.38 12.24
C TYR A 200 2.69 1.07 13.68
N VAL A 201 2.25 2.10 14.43
CA VAL A 201 1.93 1.96 15.86
C VAL A 201 0.46 1.59 16.10
N GLY A 202 -0.46 2.19 15.35
CA GLY A 202 -1.89 2.10 15.65
C GLY A 202 -2.56 3.48 15.73
N SER A 203 -3.85 3.47 16.04
CA SER A 203 -4.55 4.65 16.58
C SER A 203 -4.25 4.79 18.06
N ILE A 204 -4.22 6.03 18.53
CA ILE A 204 -4.07 6.35 19.96
C ILE A 204 -5.32 7.02 20.55
N GLU A 205 -6.37 7.24 19.73
CA GLU A 205 -7.51 8.10 20.09
C GLU A 205 -8.18 7.69 21.41
N GLN A 206 -8.29 6.38 21.65
CA GLN A 206 -8.94 5.83 22.84
C GLN A 206 -7.99 5.56 24.00
N ASP A 207 -6.67 5.67 23.77
CA ASP A 207 -5.61 5.29 24.72
C ASP A 207 -4.86 6.51 25.29
N MET A 208 -5.38 7.72 25.08
CA MET A 208 -4.83 8.96 25.61
C MET A 208 -5.11 9.10 27.11
N ASP A 209 -4.23 8.52 27.93
CA ASP A 209 -4.19 8.74 29.36
C ASP A 209 -3.22 9.88 29.77
N PRO A 210 -3.28 10.40 31.02
CA PRO A 210 -2.41 11.49 31.47
C PRO A 210 -0.89 11.20 31.46
N PHE A 211 -0.47 9.95 31.28
CA PHE A 211 0.93 9.52 31.23
C PHE A 211 1.36 9.05 29.83
N PHE A 212 0.48 9.20 28.83
CA PHE A 212 0.72 8.77 27.46
C PHE A 212 2.00 9.41 26.88
N ASP A 213 2.29 10.66 27.23
CA ASP A 213 3.51 11.34 26.81
C ASP A 213 4.78 10.59 27.26
N ILE A 214 4.83 10.14 28.51
CA ILE A 214 5.95 9.37 29.07
C ILE A 214 6.04 8.00 28.41
N ASP A 215 4.91 7.32 28.20
CA ASP A 215 4.90 6.01 27.54
C ASP A 215 5.41 6.11 26.09
N PHE A 216 4.91 7.10 25.33
CA PHE A 216 5.31 7.32 23.96
C PHE A 216 6.80 7.72 23.86
N GLN A 217 7.32 8.55 24.78
CA GLN A 217 8.76 8.86 24.85
C GLN A 217 9.62 7.61 25.09
N ARG A 218 9.18 6.69 25.97
CA ARG A 218 9.86 5.42 26.21
C ARG A 218 9.82 4.53 24.97
N TYR A 219 8.69 4.49 24.28
CA TYR A 219 8.54 3.77 23.02
C TYR A 219 9.53 4.29 21.98
N LEU A 220 9.56 5.60 21.72
CA LEU A 220 10.50 6.23 20.78
C LEU A 220 11.96 5.93 21.13
N SER A 221 12.31 6.04 22.42
CA SER A 221 13.66 5.73 22.92
C SER A 221 14.04 4.27 22.71
N ARG A 222 13.10 3.34 22.92
CA ARG A 222 13.31 1.90 22.75
C ARG A 222 13.48 1.51 21.29
N VAL A 223 12.63 2.05 20.41
CA VAL A 223 12.65 1.74 18.97
C VAL A 223 13.92 2.31 18.32
N TRP A 224 14.27 3.55 18.65
CA TRP A 224 15.50 4.16 18.13
C TRP A 224 16.76 3.55 18.75
N GLY A 225 16.72 3.27 20.05
CA GLY A 225 17.85 2.73 20.81
C GLY A 225 19.07 3.64 20.74
N ASN A 226 20.19 3.08 20.26
CA ASN A 226 21.47 3.78 20.11
C ASN A 226 21.84 4.05 18.64
N ARG A 227 20.87 3.93 17.71
CA ARG A 227 21.10 4.20 16.29
C ARG A 227 21.54 5.65 16.10
N ARG A 228 22.30 5.90 15.02
CA ARG A 228 22.61 7.25 14.50
C ARG A 228 21.91 7.37 13.15
N GLY A 229 21.62 8.58 12.70
CA GLY A 229 20.96 8.84 11.42
C GLY A 229 19.64 9.58 11.60
N LEU A 230 18.65 9.27 10.78
CA LEU A 230 17.38 9.97 10.70
C LEU A 230 16.25 9.11 11.30
N LEU A 231 15.62 9.63 12.35
CA LEU A 231 14.34 9.17 12.85
C LEU A 231 13.25 10.13 12.40
N LEU A 232 12.31 9.65 11.60
CA LEU A 232 11.11 10.35 11.24
C LEU A 232 9.94 9.85 12.10
N VAL A 233 9.25 10.74 12.78
CA VAL A 233 7.94 10.46 13.35
C VAL A 233 6.90 11.10 12.43
N CYS A 234 5.98 10.30 11.92
CA CYS A 234 4.89 10.73 11.06
C CYS A 234 3.57 10.59 11.83
N ILE A 235 2.95 11.71 12.18
CA ILE A 235 1.66 11.75 12.89
C ILE A 235 0.57 12.02 11.85
N LEU A 236 -0.49 11.23 11.86
CA LEU A 236 -1.63 11.41 10.95
C LEU A 236 -2.90 11.58 11.79
N SER A 237 -3.53 12.75 11.72
CA SER A 237 -4.63 13.09 12.64
C SER A 237 -5.66 14.01 11.99
N SER A 238 -6.94 13.78 12.26
CA SER A 238 -8.03 14.74 12.03
C SER A 238 -8.47 15.47 13.31
N GLY A 239 -7.87 15.13 14.45
CA GLY A 239 -8.15 15.75 15.75
C GLY A 239 -6.98 16.59 16.26
N GLU A 240 -7.27 17.82 16.71
CA GLU A 240 -6.26 18.75 17.23
C GLU A 240 -5.60 18.25 18.52
N GLY A 241 -6.38 17.67 19.45
CA GLY A 241 -5.90 17.17 20.73
C GLY A 241 -4.83 16.08 20.61
N PRO A 242 -5.15 14.92 19.99
CA PRO A 242 -4.17 13.85 19.74
C PRO A 242 -2.96 14.33 18.94
N MET A 243 -3.19 15.18 17.92
CA MET A 243 -2.12 15.76 17.12
C MET A 243 -1.13 16.57 17.96
N ARG A 244 -1.63 17.52 18.77
CA ARG A 244 -0.79 18.37 19.62
C ARG A 244 -0.08 17.59 20.70
N LEU A 245 -0.73 16.58 21.30
CA LEU A 245 -0.10 15.71 22.29
C LEU A 245 1.07 14.94 21.69
N LEU A 246 0.87 14.25 20.56
CA LEU A 246 1.93 13.51 19.89
C LEU A 246 3.06 14.43 19.40
N ALA A 247 2.71 15.60 18.85
CA ALA A 247 3.69 16.55 18.33
C ALA A 247 4.56 17.15 19.43
N SER A 248 3.96 17.59 20.54
CA SER A 248 4.70 18.13 21.69
C SER A 248 5.58 17.05 22.34
N THR A 249 5.04 15.83 22.50
CA THR A 249 5.77 14.68 23.05
C THR A 249 6.98 14.33 22.18
N THR A 250 6.79 14.22 20.87
CA THR A 250 7.87 13.95 19.91
C THR A 250 8.92 15.06 19.96
N ARG A 251 8.51 16.33 19.99
CA ARG A 251 9.43 17.46 20.03
C ARG A 251 10.29 17.46 21.28
N SER A 252 9.73 17.09 22.43
CA SER A 252 10.48 17.00 23.69
C SER A 252 11.66 16.01 23.63
N MET A 253 11.64 15.07 22.67
CA MET A 253 12.70 14.11 22.41
C MET A 253 13.80 14.62 21.47
N LYS A 254 13.60 15.78 20.83
CA LYS A 254 14.59 16.37 19.92
C LYS A 254 15.85 16.75 20.73
N GLY A 255 17.01 16.28 20.28
CA GLY A 255 18.29 16.44 21.00
C GLY A 255 18.51 15.48 22.18
N ARG A 256 17.49 14.70 22.61
CA ARG A 256 17.66 13.62 23.60
C ARG A 256 18.07 12.29 22.95
N LEU A 257 17.72 12.10 21.69
CA LEU A 257 18.06 10.90 20.91
C LEU A 257 19.39 11.11 20.18
N LYS A 258 20.13 10.01 19.93
CA LYS A 258 21.36 10.05 19.14
C LYS A 258 21.01 10.18 17.64
N GLY A 259 21.32 11.31 17.02
CA GLY A 259 20.99 11.54 15.60
C GLY A 259 19.87 12.56 15.42
N GLU A 260 19.33 12.63 14.21
CA GLU A 260 18.35 13.63 13.79
C GLU A 260 16.94 13.11 13.97
N LEU A 261 16.15 13.78 14.82
CA LEU A 261 14.71 13.56 14.94
C LEU A 261 13.97 14.60 14.12
N ARG A 262 13.13 14.12 13.20
CA ARG A 262 12.24 14.94 12.37
C ARG A 262 10.79 14.54 12.62
N LEU A 263 9.91 15.54 12.65
CA LEU A 263 8.48 15.35 12.84
C LEU A 263 7.71 15.84 11.61
N ALA A 264 6.93 14.96 11.00
CA ALA A 264 5.96 15.31 9.97
C ALA A 264 4.54 15.05 10.48
N ILE A 265 3.61 15.93 10.10
CA ILE A 265 2.19 15.80 10.41
C ILE A 265 1.40 15.78 9.09
N VAL A 266 0.55 14.77 8.93
CA VAL A 266 -0.55 14.78 7.95
C VAL A 266 -1.83 15.13 8.69
N ALA A 267 -2.39 16.30 8.38
CA ALA A 267 -3.58 16.82 9.03
C ALA A 267 -4.64 17.20 7.99
N THR A 268 -5.89 17.30 8.43
CA THR A 268 -6.93 17.90 7.60
C THR A 268 -6.62 19.37 7.32
N PRO A 269 -7.14 19.96 6.23
CA PRO A 269 -6.87 21.36 5.87
C PRO A 269 -7.14 22.35 7.01
N GLU A 270 -8.16 22.07 7.83
CA GLU A 270 -8.58 22.92 8.94
C GLU A 270 -7.56 22.93 10.09
N LEU A 271 -6.71 21.91 10.19
CA LEU A 271 -5.76 21.73 11.29
C LEU A 271 -4.30 22.06 10.91
N GLN A 272 -4.04 22.46 9.67
CA GLN A 272 -2.67 22.75 9.20
C GLN A 272 -1.97 23.80 10.09
N GLN A 273 -2.62 24.94 10.32
CA GLN A 273 -2.06 26.03 11.13
C GLN A 273 -1.76 25.58 12.57
N ALA A 274 -2.63 24.74 13.16
CA ALA A 274 -2.43 24.22 14.51
C ALA A 274 -1.26 23.23 14.60
N GLY A 275 -0.88 22.58 13.50
CA GLY A 275 0.28 21.70 13.41
C GLY A 275 1.61 22.44 13.23
N GLU A 276 1.60 23.62 12.58
CA GLU A 276 2.80 24.38 12.22
C GLU A 276 3.59 24.87 13.44
N GLU A 277 2.89 25.11 14.56
CA GLU A 277 3.51 25.48 15.84
C GLU A 277 4.42 24.38 16.39
N GLY A 278 4.46 23.21 15.75
CA GLY A 278 5.30 22.12 16.17
C GLY A 278 5.95 20.99 15.41
N ALA A 279 5.71 20.91 14.11
CA ALA A 279 6.32 19.94 13.24
C ALA A 279 7.40 20.57 12.36
N ASP A 280 8.32 19.74 11.86
CA ASP A 280 9.24 20.14 10.81
C ASP A 280 8.53 20.18 9.42
N LEU A 281 7.38 19.50 9.28
CA LEU A 281 6.50 19.52 8.11
C LEU A 281 5.03 19.32 8.52
N VAL A 282 4.11 20.08 7.94
CA VAL A 282 2.65 19.84 8.02
C VAL A 282 2.05 19.86 6.62
N VAL A 283 1.34 18.79 6.26
CA VAL A 283 0.77 18.59 4.92
C VAL A 283 -0.59 17.90 5.01
N THR A 284 -1.30 17.79 3.88
CA THR A 284 -2.62 17.16 3.78
C THR A 284 -2.61 15.83 3.04
N ASP A 285 -1.48 15.45 2.44
CA ASP A 285 -1.36 14.20 1.71
C ASP A 285 -0.04 13.47 2.00
N LEU A 286 -0.09 12.16 1.81
CA LEU A 286 1.03 11.25 2.06
C LEU A 286 2.19 11.49 1.09
N GLN A 287 1.93 11.86 -0.16
CA GLN A 287 2.97 12.03 -1.17
C GLN A 287 3.93 13.16 -0.77
N GLN A 288 3.40 14.27 -0.26
CA GLN A 288 4.22 15.38 0.23
C GLN A 288 5.13 14.97 1.40
N VAL A 289 4.66 14.09 2.31
CA VAL A 289 5.50 13.55 3.40
C VAL A 289 6.62 12.69 2.83
N ILE A 290 6.31 11.79 1.89
CA ILE A 290 7.29 10.92 1.23
C ILE A 290 8.37 11.76 0.54
N ASP A 291 7.97 12.71 -0.30
CA ASP A 291 8.89 13.55 -1.06
C ASP A 291 9.78 14.42 -0.16
N TRP A 292 9.24 14.87 0.97
CA TRP A 292 10.02 15.61 1.97
C TRP A 292 10.98 14.69 2.73
N ALA A 293 10.54 13.51 3.16
CA ALA A 293 11.36 12.56 3.90
C ALA A 293 12.57 12.08 3.09
N GLU A 294 12.39 11.79 1.80
CA GLU A 294 13.49 11.43 0.90
C GLU A 294 14.54 12.57 0.80
N ARG A 295 14.09 13.83 0.73
CA ARG A 295 15.00 14.99 0.76
C ARG A 295 15.75 15.11 2.09
N GLN A 296 15.08 14.87 3.22
CA GLN A 296 15.72 14.88 4.54
C GLN A 296 16.75 13.76 4.66
N TYR A 297 16.47 12.57 4.14
CA TYR A 297 17.40 11.45 4.15
C TYR A 297 18.68 11.78 3.38
N VAL A 298 18.55 12.32 2.15
CA VAL A 298 19.71 12.73 1.35
C VAL A 298 20.55 13.78 2.09
N SER A 299 19.91 14.76 2.72
CA SER A 299 20.58 15.81 3.49
C SER A 299 21.38 15.26 4.68
N VAL A 300 20.86 14.26 5.40
CA VAL A 300 21.51 13.67 6.58
C VAL A 300 22.56 12.62 6.20
N ALA A 301 22.42 11.99 5.04
CA ALA A 301 23.36 10.99 4.53
C ALA A 301 24.59 11.59 3.82
N SER A 302 24.52 12.88 3.46
CA SER A 302 25.62 13.67 2.87
C SER A 302 26.63 14.12 3.91
#